data_AF-A0A3D0W5G6-F1
#
_entry.id   AF-A0A3D0W5G6-F1
#
_cell.length_a   1.000
_cell.length_b   1.000
_cell.length_c   1.000
_cell.angle_alpha   90.00
_cell.angle_beta   90.00
_cell.angle_gamma   90.00
#
_symmetry.space_group_name_H-M   'P 1'
#
loop_
_entity.id
_entity.type
_entity.pdbx_description
1 polymer ?
#
loop_
_entity_poly.entity_id
_entity_poly.type
_entity_poly.pdbx_seq_one_letter_code
_entity_poly.pdbx_strand_id
1 'polypeptide(L)'
;TYDEIFKVIVSKASTGGKPKEVINYKLAIDHGLMIMRQKGFMSTNMLVEIQNVIEPNKGGIRKLPGTVIINDRTNEVVHTPPQNETEIRDLMHNLELFINQNEDYDPLIQMALIHFQFESIHP
;
A
#
# COMPACT_ATOMS: atom_id res chain seq x y z
N THR A 1 -18.70 -9.52 10.26
CA THR A 1 -19.21 -10.49 9.27
C THR A 1 -19.63 -9.75 7.99
N TYR A 2 -19.91 -10.44 6.87
CA TYR A 2 -20.38 -9.78 5.64
C TYR A 2 -21.65 -8.92 5.86
N ASP A 3 -22.54 -9.35 6.76
CA ASP A 3 -23.74 -8.60 7.13
C ASP A 3 -23.43 -7.24 7.78
N GLU A 4 -22.36 -7.14 8.58
CA GLU A 4 -21.94 -5.88 9.19
C GLU A 4 -21.41 -4.91 8.14
N ILE A 5 -20.65 -5.40 7.15
CA ILE A 5 -20.17 -4.61 6.02
C ILE A 5 -21.36 -4.12 5.19
N PHE A 6 -22.31 -5.01 4.88
CA PHE A 6 -23.50 -4.65 4.11
C PHE A 6 -24.36 -3.61 4.84
N LYS A 7 -24.57 -3.77 6.15
CA LYS A 7 -25.27 -2.77 6.98
C LYS A 7 -24.60 -1.41 6.94
N VAL A 8 -23.27 -1.32 7.01
CA VAL A 8 -22.56 -0.04 6.94
C VAL A 8 -22.68 0.60 5.55
N ILE A 9 -22.56 -0.20 4.47
CA ILE A 9 -22.74 0.26 3.09
C ILE A 9 -24.14 0.86 2.88
N VAL A 10 -25.18 0.18 3.37
CA VAL A 10 -26.58 0.60 3.19
C VAL A 10 -26.96 1.76 4.13
N SER A 11 -26.49 1.75 5.38
CA SER A 11 -26.87 2.75 6.38
C SER A 11 -26.07 4.05 6.33
N LYS A 12 -24.91 4.08 5.65
CA LYS A 12 -23.92 5.18 5.70
C LYS A 12 -23.51 5.60 7.13
N ALA A 13 -23.80 4.79 8.15
CA ALA A 13 -23.48 5.09 9.53
C ALA A 13 -22.01 4.72 9.82
N SER A 14 -21.23 5.66 10.37
CA SER A 14 -19.84 5.36 10.75
C SER A 14 -19.82 4.43 11.96
N THR A 15 -19.47 3.17 11.74
CA THR A 15 -19.08 2.27 12.82
C THR A 15 -17.55 2.18 12.83
N GLY A 16 -16.93 2.25 14.01
CA GLY A 16 -15.50 1.95 14.14
C GLY A 16 -15.23 0.46 13.96
N GLY A 17 -13.99 0.09 13.64
CA GLY A 17 -13.53 -1.31 13.59
C GLY A 17 -13.50 -1.95 12.19
N LYS A 18 -13.53 -3.29 12.16
CA LYS A 18 -13.30 -4.12 10.95
C LYS A 18 -14.17 -3.77 9.73
N PRO A 19 -15.47 -3.43 9.88
CA PRO A 19 -16.30 -3.07 8.71
C PRO A 19 -15.84 -1.78 8.01
N LYS A 20 -15.30 -0.81 8.76
CA LYS A 20 -14.78 0.45 8.21
C LYS A 20 -13.52 0.21 7.38
N GLU A 21 -12.64 -0.66 7.85
CA GLU A 21 -11.40 -1.02 7.16
C GLU A 21 -11.69 -1.67 5.79
N VAL A 22 -12.62 -2.62 5.74
CA VAL A 22 -13.02 -3.26 4.47
C VAL A 22 -13.60 -2.26 3.47
N ILE A 23 -14.42 -1.31 3.95
CA ILE A 23 -14.97 -0.25 3.09
C ILE A 23 -13.85 0.66 2.57
N ASN A 24 -12.92 1.06 3.43
CA ASN A 24 -11.79 1.88 3.04
C ASN A 24 -10.91 1.17 1.97
N TYR A 25 -10.66 -0.13 2.11
CA TYR A 25 -9.96 -0.92 1.09
C TYR A 25 -10.70 -0.92 -0.26
N LYS A 26 -12.02 -1.12 -0.26
CA LYS A 26 -12.81 -1.04 -1.49
C LYS A 26 -12.67 0.34 -2.14
N LEU A 27 -12.87 1.40 -1.36
CA LEU A 27 -12.74 2.78 -1.84
C LEU A 27 -11.35 3.06 -2.40
N ALA A 28 -10.30 2.53 -1.75
CA ALA A 28 -8.92 2.68 -2.19
C ALA A 28 -8.64 1.97 -3.52
N ILE A 29 -9.21 0.77 -3.73
CA ILE A 29 -9.12 0.04 -5.01
C ILE A 29 -9.83 0.81 -6.12
N ASP A 30 -11.08 1.24 -5.88
CA ASP A 30 -11.86 2.00 -6.86
C ASP A 30 -11.16 3.32 -7.23
N HIS A 31 -10.64 4.03 -6.22
CA HIS A 31 -9.89 5.27 -6.37
C HIS A 31 -8.59 5.05 -7.14
N GLY A 32 -7.81 4.04 -6.76
CA GLY A 32 -6.55 3.68 -7.41
C GLY A 32 -6.74 3.34 -8.90
N LEU A 33 -7.78 2.57 -9.23
CA LEU A 33 -8.12 2.24 -10.61
C LEU A 33 -8.53 3.49 -11.41
N MET A 34 -9.30 4.38 -10.81
CA MET A 34 -9.71 5.64 -11.45
C MET A 34 -8.49 6.50 -11.78
N ILE A 35 -7.61 6.77 -10.81
CA ILE A 35 -6.44 7.65 -11.03
C ILE A 35 -5.42 7.02 -11.99
N MET A 36 -5.25 5.69 -11.97
CA MET A 36 -4.41 4.97 -12.94
C MET A 36 -4.93 5.14 -14.36
N ARG A 37 -6.24 4.99 -14.59
CA ARG A 37 -6.85 5.17 -15.92
C ARG A 37 -6.75 6.61 -16.42
N GLN A 38 -6.82 7.59 -15.53
CA GLN A 38 -6.70 9.01 -15.90
C GLN A 38 -5.27 9.42 -16.24
N LYS A 39 -4.28 8.93 -15.48
CA LYS A 39 -2.87 9.35 -15.65
C LYS A 39 -2.11 8.49 -16.67
N GLY A 40 -2.43 7.19 -16.77
CA GLY A 40 -1.74 6.25 -17.66
C GLY A 40 -0.39 5.75 -17.13
N PHE A 41 -0.01 6.09 -15.91
CA PHE A 41 1.21 5.64 -15.24
C PHE A 41 0.98 5.55 -13.73
N MET A 42 1.85 4.83 -13.02
CA MET A 42 1.84 4.73 -11.57
C MET A 42 2.95 5.60 -10.96
N SER A 43 2.68 6.27 -9.84
CA SER A 43 3.74 6.98 -9.10
C SER A 43 3.63 6.76 -7.59
N THR A 44 4.73 7.00 -6.89
CA THR A 44 4.82 6.95 -5.43
C THR A 44 3.76 7.83 -4.77
N ASN A 45 3.48 9.01 -5.34
CA ASN A 45 2.42 9.89 -4.83
C ASN A 45 1.03 9.28 -4.95
N MET A 46 0.76 8.50 -6.01
CA MET A 46 -0.51 7.78 -6.15
C MET A 46 -0.64 6.67 -5.09
N LEU A 47 0.46 5.98 -4.77
CA LEU A 47 0.46 4.97 -3.70
C LEU A 47 0.17 5.59 -2.33
N VAL A 48 0.78 6.76 -2.04
CA VAL A 48 0.47 7.53 -0.83
C VAL A 48 -0.98 8.02 -0.82
N GLU A 49 -1.51 8.46 -1.97
CA GLU A 49 -2.91 8.86 -2.11
C GLU A 49 -3.87 7.69 -1.82
N ILE A 50 -3.59 6.51 -2.37
CA ILE A 50 -4.36 5.27 -2.11
C ILE A 50 -4.26 4.87 -0.64
N GLN A 51 -3.07 4.88 -0.04
CA GLN A 51 -2.88 4.55 1.38
C GLN A 51 -3.65 5.50 2.29
N ASN A 52 -3.71 6.80 1.97
CA ASN A 52 -4.53 7.76 2.72
C ASN A 52 -6.05 7.48 2.64
N VAL A 53 -6.54 6.82 1.58
CA VAL A 53 -7.93 6.35 1.53
C VAL A 53 -8.13 5.19 2.51
N ILE A 54 -7.15 4.29 2.62
CA ILE A 54 -7.19 3.13 3.52
C ILE A 54 -7.13 3.60 4.99
N GLU A 55 -6.12 4.41 5.32
CA GLU A 55 -5.82 4.88 6.68
C GLU A 55 -5.56 6.40 6.69
N PRO A 56 -6.60 7.26 6.67
CA PRO A 56 -6.47 8.72 6.50
C PRO A 56 -5.63 9.46 7.54
N ASN A 57 -5.39 8.83 8.70
CA ASN A 57 -4.66 9.42 9.82
C ASN A 57 -3.22 8.89 9.92
N LYS A 58 -2.83 7.96 9.05
CA LYS A 58 -1.49 7.37 9.04
C LYS A 58 -0.73 7.98 7.89
N GLY A 59 0.33 8.70 8.23
CA GLY A 59 1.12 9.48 7.26
C GLY A 59 1.73 8.59 6.17
N GLY A 60 2.13 9.22 5.06
CA GLY A 60 2.78 8.57 3.92
C GLY A 60 4.18 8.05 4.25
N ILE A 61 5.15 8.27 3.36
CA ILE A 61 6.50 7.69 3.48
C ILE A 61 7.09 7.89 4.89
N ARG A 62 7.55 6.78 5.48
CA ARG A 62 8.16 6.75 6.81
C ARG A 62 9.38 7.66 6.88
N LYS A 63 9.50 8.33 8.02
CA LYS A 63 10.60 9.27 8.30
C LYS A 63 11.46 8.90 9.50
N LEU A 64 10.88 8.13 10.42
CA LEU A 64 11.54 7.72 11.64
C LEU A 64 12.01 6.26 11.51
N PRO A 65 13.20 5.93 12.02
CA PRO A 65 13.67 4.55 12.10
C PRO A 65 12.92 3.79 13.21
N GLY A 66 13.14 2.47 13.26
CA GLY A 66 12.64 1.57 14.31
C GLY A 66 11.61 0.56 13.82
N THR A 67 11.17 0.64 12.56
CA THR A 67 10.27 -0.36 11.97
C THR A 67 11.04 -1.66 11.73
N VAL A 68 10.54 -2.74 12.32
CA VAL A 68 11.01 -4.12 12.10
C VAL A 68 9.78 -5.01 11.91
N ILE A 69 9.92 -6.03 11.07
CA ILE A 69 8.93 -7.09 10.94
C ILE A 69 9.39 -8.22 11.85
N ILE A 70 8.57 -8.55 12.84
CA ILE A 70 8.86 -9.59 13.83
C ILE A 70 7.95 -10.79 13.64
N ASN A 71 8.42 -11.95 14.06
CA ASN A 71 7.58 -13.13 14.19
C ASN A 71 6.84 -13.06 15.53
N ASP A 72 5.52 -12.90 15.50
CA ASP A 72 4.68 -12.78 16.70
C ASP A 72 4.79 -13.96 17.69
N ARG A 73 5.27 -15.13 17.24
CA ARG A 73 5.43 -16.31 18.10
C ARG A 73 6.79 -16.38 18.77
N THR A 74 7.86 -15.96 18.08
CA THR A 74 9.25 -16.08 18.58
C THR A 74 9.84 -14.75 19.04
N ASN A 75 9.21 -13.62 18.71
CA ASN A 75 9.74 -12.26 18.84
C ASN A 75 11.05 -12.00 18.08
N GLU A 76 11.44 -12.89 17.18
CA GLU A 76 12.62 -12.71 16.35
C GLU A 76 12.34 -11.70 15.23
N VAL A 77 13.32 -10.85 14.94
CA VAL A 77 13.28 -9.96 13.78
C VAL A 77 13.45 -10.80 12.51
N VAL A 78 12.41 -10.80 11.67
CA VAL A 78 12.36 -11.52 10.39
C VAL A 78 12.89 -10.64 9.26
N HIS A 79 12.59 -9.35 9.32
CA HIS A 79 13.03 -8.37 8.32
C HIS A 79 13.21 -6.99 8.94
N THR A 80 14.24 -6.29 8.49
CA THR A 80 14.47 -4.88 8.82
C THR A 80 14.42 -4.08 7.53
N PRO A 81 13.30 -3.40 7.21
CA PRO A 81 13.20 -2.59 6.01
C PRO A 81 14.17 -1.39 6.05
N PRO A 82 14.34 -0.66 4.93
CA PRO A 82 15.05 0.63 4.93
C PRO A 82 14.59 1.56 6.05
N GLN A 83 15.56 2.15 6.76
CA GLN A 83 15.30 2.89 7.99
C GLN A 83 15.33 4.41 7.79
N ASN A 84 15.88 4.88 6.67
CA ASN A 84 16.03 6.31 6.40
C ASN A 84 15.12 6.77 5.24
N GLU A 85 14.56 7.97 5.35
CA GLU A 85 13.59 8.49 4.38
C GLU A 85 14.16 8.60 2.96
N THR A 86 15.44 9.00 2.84
CA THR A 86 16.10 9.15 1.53
C THR A 86 16.19 7.82 0.79
N GLU A 87 16.67 6.77 1.45
CA GLU A 87 16.77 5.41 0.91
C GLU A 87 15.39 4.86 0.54
N ILE A 88 14.37 5.09 1.37
CA ILE A 88 13.00 4.69 1.02
C ILE A 88 12.55 5.40 -0.26
N ARG A 89 12.78 6.72 -0.37
CA ARG A 89 12.39 7.49 -1.55
C ARG A 89 13.15 7.06 -2.80
N ASP A 90 14.43 6.79 -2.69
CA ASP A 90 15.27 6.33 -3.80
C ASP A 90 14.82 4.95 -4.28
N LEU A 91 14.50 4.03 -3.36
CA LEU A 91 13.98 2.70 -3.71
C LEU A 91 12.57 2.76 -4.29
N MET A 92 11.70 3.64 -3.77
CA MET A 92 10.37 3.86 -4.33
C MET A 92 10.43 4.49 -5.72
N HIS A 93 11.37 5.41 -5.96
CA HIS A 93 11.62 5.96 -7.29
C HIS A 93 12.12 4.88 -8.26
N ASN A 94 13.03 4.01 -7.80
CA ASN A 94 13.48 2.88 -8.61
C ASN A 94 12.33 1.92 -8.97
N LEU A 95 11.47 1.59 -7.99
CA LEU A 95 10.29 0.76 -8.22
C LEU A 95 9.30 1.42 -9.19
N GLU A 96 9.10 2.74 -9.07
CA GLU A 96 8.28 3.51 -10.00
C GLU A 96 8.81 3.44 -11.44
N LEU A 97 10.12 3.57 -11.65
CA LEU A 97 10.71 3.39 -12.97
C LEU A 97 10.48 1.96 -13.49
N PHE A 98 10.66 0.95 -12.65
CA PHE A 98 10.44 -0.46 -13.02
C PHE A 98 8.99 -0.74 -13.45
N ILE A 99 8.00 -0.22 -12.70
CA ILE A 99 6.58 -0.42 -13.00
C ILE A 99 6.22 0.18 -14.37
N ASN A 100 6.75 1.37 -14.68
CA ASN A 100 6.31 2.13 -15.84
C ASN A 100 7.13 1.90 -17.11
N GLN A 101 8.34 1.35 -17.00
CA GLN A 101 9.29 1.29 -18.12
C GLN A 101 9.79 -0.12 -18.43
N ASN A 102 9.61 -1.10 -17.52
CA ASN A 102 10.05 -2.46 -17.80
C ASN A 102 9.00 -3.22 -18.61
N GLU A 103 9.40 -3.70 -19.79
CA GLU A 103 8.61 -4.55 -20.68
C GLU A 103 9.28 -5.92 -20.91
N ASP A 104 10.33 -6.24 -20.15
CA ASP A 104 11.17 -7.42 -20.36
C ASP A 104 10.53 -8.70 -19.81
N TYR A 105 9.59 -8.57 -18.87
CA TYR A 105 8.96 -9.68 -18.16
C TYR A 105 7.48 -9.84 -18.52
N ASP A 106 6.98 -11.07 -18.39
CA ASP A 106 5.53 -11.32 -18.39
C ASP A 106 4.84 -10.49 -17.28
N PRO A 107 3.64 -9.90 -17.52
CA PRO A 107 2.97 -9.06 -16.53
C PRO A 107 2.75 -9.71 -15.16
N LEU A 108 2.55 -11.03 -15.08
CA LEU A 108 2.38 -11.72 -13.80
C LEU A 108 3.70 -11.87 -13.04
N ILE A 109 4.81 -12.06 -13.76
CA ILE A 109 6.15 -12.06 -13.18
C ILE A 109 6.49 -10.65 -12.68
N GLN A 110 6.24 -9.63 -13.51
CA GLN A 110 6.45 -8.24 -13.14
C GLN A 110 5.65 -7.86 -11.90
N MET A 111 4.36 -8.25 -11.84
CA MET A 111 3.51 -8.03 -10.67
C MET A 111 4.09 -8.67 -9.40
N ALA A 112 4.59 -9.90 -9.48
CA ALA A 112 5.19 -10.58 -8.34
C ALA A 112 6.45 -9.86 -7.83
N LEU A 113 7.29 -9.38 -8.74
CA LEU A 113 8.49 -8.59 -8.41
C LEU A 113 8.12 -7.24 -7.79
N ILE A 114 7.13 -6.54 -8.36
CA ILE A 114 6.62 -5.27 -7.82
C ILE A 114 6.13 -5.47 -6.39
N HIS A 115 5.32 -6.50 -6.16
CA HIS A 115 4.79 -6.81 -4.84
C HIS A 115 5.91 -7.09 -3.84
N PHE A 116 6.85 -7.97 -4.20
CA PHE A 116 7.98 -8.31 -3.35
C PHE A 116 8.83 -7.08 -2.98
N GLN A 117 9.14 -6.23 -3.98
CA GLN A 117 9.97 -5.05 -3.76
C GLN A 117 9.24 -4.00 -2.91
N PHE A 118 7.95 -3.74 -3.17
CA PHE A 118 7.15 -2.81 -2.37
C PHE A 118 7.10 -3.22 -0.89
N GLU A 119 6.82 -4.50 -0.61
CA GLU A 119 6.78 -5.03 0.76
C GLU A 119 8.16 -5.05 1.42
N SER A 120 9.23 -5.28 0.65
CA SER A 120 10.60 -5.26 1.18
C SER A 120 11.06 -3.84 1.56
N ILE A 121 10.67 -2.83 0.78
CA ILE A 121 10.90 -1.41 1.09
C ILE A 121 10.08 -1.00 2.31
N HIS A 122 8.85 -1.53 2.41
CA HIS A 122 7.88 -1.21 3.45
C HIS A 122 7.79 0.30 3.69
N PRO A 123 7.45 1.10 2.67
CA PRO A 123 7.67 2.54 2.65
C PRO A 123 6.89 3.32 3.72
#